data_AF-A0A5C8C903-F1
#
_entry.id   AF-A0A5C8C903-F1
#
_cell.length_a   1.000
_cell.length_b   1.000
_cell.length_c   1.000
_cell.angle_alpha   90.00
_cell.angle_beta   90.00
_cell.angle_gamma   90.00
#
_symmetry.space_group_name_H-M   'P 1'
#
loop_
_entity.id
_entity.type
_entity.pdbx_description
1 polymer ?
#
loop_
_entity_poly.entity_id
_entity_poly.type
_entity_poly.pdbx_seq_one_letter_code
_entity_poly.pdbx_strand_id
1 'polypeptide(L)'
;MGLLAEILQEESEKFINVLDAIEMIVKETTDDEQTVARYLYLNETNFARYIPTYVRGETGIFHDNDAFLNERFQSTHSLLSKIVFLENYDKKLSLTKHNAPFLSDLWSCYWLKSEFFNLELIKSLGIDNTTYTLFLANKELINLDITQIQSMDGFNESVLLPDQARYGNLTIGHATPKHYQQQNKELLEKVEQLENTVKSRDAEINQLQERIKELEVLQTNVQTVIDSENAIINADIGFKNSDLVFIAVLMKNLQNAITVRGNKSQAKILQKIENESNGITGLSKSRTEKVMQEANKIYKSLINK
;
A
#
# COMPACT_ATOMS: atom_id res chain seq x y z
N MET A 1 9.98 20.24 10.68
CA MET A 1 10.38 19.15 9.79
C MET A 1 9.43 19.16 8.60
N GLY A 2 9.92 18.90 7.38
CA GLY A 2 9.04 18.86 6.20
C GLY A 2 8.22 17.57 6.16
N LEU A 3 7.10 17.58 5.44
CA LEU A 3 6.16 16.44 5.33
C LEU A 3 6.85 15.13 4.89
N LEU A 4 7.85 15.24 4.01
CA LEU A 4 8.65 14.09 3.57
C LEU A 4 9.45 13.47 4.73
N ALA A 5 10.00 14.29 5.62
CA ALA A 5 10.74 13.80 6.78
C ALA A 5 9.81 13.11 7.80
N GLU A 6 8.58 13.60 7.92
CA GLU A 6 7.56 13.02 8.81
C GLU A 6 7.06 11.67 8.29
N ILE A 7 6.83 11.53 6.97
CA ILE A 7 6.49 10.25 6.33
C ILE A 7 7.65 9.25 6.46
N LEU A 8 8.89 9.68 6.17
CA LEU A 8 10.05 8.82 6.31
C LEU A 8 10.26 8.35 7.76
N GLN A 9 10.00 9.23 8.72
CA GLN A 9 10.03 8.88 10.14
C GLN A 9 8.95 7.85 10.48
N GLU A 10 7.69 8.08 10.10
CA GLU A 10 6.58 7.16 10.38
C GLU A 10 6.76 5.79 9.71
N GLU A 11 7.33 5.75 8.51
CA GLU A 11 7.68 4.51 7.82
C GLU A 11 8.82 3.76 8.52
N SER A 12 9.86 4.49 8.98
CA SER A 12 10.97 3.89 9.72
C SER A 12 10.53 3.30 11.07
N GLU A 13 9.43 3.80 11.65
CA GLU A 13 8.85 3.28 12.88
C GLU A 13 8.06 1.98 12.65
N LYS A 14 7.43 1.82 11.49
CA LYS A 14 6.57 0.67 11.17
C LYS A 14 7.29 -0.47 10.46
N PHE A 15 8.24 -0.15 9.59
CA PHE A 15 8.86 -1.09 8.67
C PHE A 15 10.35 -1.27 8.94
N ILE A 16 10.85 -2.45 8.61
CA ILE A 16 12.26 -2.80 8.56
C ILE A 16 12.63 -3.14 7.12
N ASN A 17 13.72 -2.57 6.61
CA ASN A 17 14.21 -2.93 5.29
C ASN A 17 14.75 -4.37 5.31
N VAL A 18 14.50 -5.15 4.26
CA VAL A 18 14.90 -6.57 4.22
C VAL A 18 16.41 -6.75 4.32
N LEU A 19 17.20 -5.90 3.66
CA LEU A 19 18.67 -5.97 3.73
C LEU A 19 19.16 -5.59 5.13
N ASP A 20 18.58 -4.56 5.74
CA ASP A 20 18.94 -4.16 7.10
C ASP A 20 18.59 -5.26 8.12
N ALA A 21 17.44 -5.95 7.96
CA ALA A 21 17.08 -7.09 8.79
C ALA A 21 18.11 -8.22 8.71
N ILE A 22 18.52 -8.59 7.49
CA ILE A 22 19.49 -9.65 7.26
C ILE A 22 20.87 -9.25 7.79
N GLU A 23 21.33 -8.02 7.49
CA GLU A 23 22.62 -7.50 7.96
C GLU A 23 22.67 -7.42 9.50
N MET A 24 21.56 -7.06 10.14
CA MET A 24 21.44 -7.07 11.59
C MET A 24 21.57 -8.49 12.14
N ILE A 25 20.84 -9.47 11.59
CA ILE A 25 20.95 -10.86 12.05
C ILE A 25 22.37 -11.39 11.87
N VAL A 26 23.03 -11.07 10.75
CA VAL A 26 24.44 -11.41 10.49
C VAL A 26 25.37 -10.87 11.59
N LYS A 27 25.19 -9.62 12.01
CA LYS A 27 26.00 -9.03 13.09
C LYS A 27 25.78 -9.74 14.42
N GLU A 28 24.55 -10.12 14.74
CA GLU A 28 24.22 -10.78 16.02
C GLU A 28 24.61 -12.25 16.06
N THR A 29 24.55 -12.95 14.92
CA THR A 29 24.83 -14.40 14.83
C THR A 29 26.27 -14.73 14.45
N THR A 30 27.03 -13.75 13.95
CA THR A 30 28.37 -13.92 13.33
C THR A 30 28.40 -14.84 12.11
N ASP A 31 27.23 -15.25 11.61
CA ASP A 31 27.06 -16.00 10.38
C ASP A 31 27.15 -15.08 9.15
N ASP A 32 27.41 -15.63 7.97
CA ASP A 32 27.38 -14.86 6.73
C ASP A 32 25.94 -14.62 6.22
N GLU A 33 25.78 -13.64 5.33
CA GLU A 33 24.48 -13.24 4.78
C GLU A 33 23.72 -14.41 4.12
N GLN A 34 24.43 -15.37 3.51
CA GLN A 34 23.80 -16.52 2.85
C GLN A 34 23.36 -17.56 3.87
N THR A 35 24.15 -17.80 4.92
CA THR A 35 23.77 -18.68 6.02
C THR A 35 22.52 -18.17 6.72
N VAL A 36 22.45 -16.87 6.99
CA VAL A 36 21.25 -16.21 7.55
C VAL A 36 20.07 -16.33 6.59
N ALA A 37 20.23 -15.99 5.32
CA ALA A 37 19.15 -16.10 4.34
C ALA A 37 18.68 -17.54 4.16
N ARG A 38 19.59 -18.52 4.18
CA ARG A 38 19.28 -19.95 4.12
C ARG A 38 18.56 -20.41 5.38
N TYR A 39 18.93 -19.91 6.55
CA TYR A 39 18.22 -20.17 7.79
C TYR A 39 16.79 -19.63 7.76
N LEU A 40 16.58 -18.38 7.32
CA LEU A 40 15.25 -17.79 7.15
C LEU A 40 14.44 -18.52 6.06
N TYR A 41 15.09 -18.90 4.96
CA TYR A 41 14.50 -19.62 3.85
C TYR A 41 14.05 -21.03 4.26
N LEU A 42 14.93 -21.83 4.86
CA LEU A 42 14.62 -23.23 5.21
C LEU A 42 13.63 -23.35 6.36
N ASN A 43 13.46 -22.30 7.17
CA ASN A 43 12.38 -22.18 8.14
C ASN A 43 11.07 -21.68 7.50
N GLU A 44 10.71 -22.18 6.30
CA GLU A 44 9.52 -21.74 5.54
C GLU A 44 8.23 -21.83 6.36
N THR A 45 8.13 -22.85 7.21
CA THR A 45 6.97 -23.08 8.09
C THR A 45 6.78 -21.98 9.14
N ASN A 46 7.82 -21.18 9.41
CA ASN A 46 7.85 -20.17 10.47
C ASN A 46 8.17 -18.75 9.98
N PHE A 47 8.75 -18.57 8.79
CA PHE A 47 9.11 -17.25 8.27
C PHE A 47 8.28 -16.86 7.04
N ALA A 48 8.48 -17.52 5.90
CA ALA A 48 7.78 -17.19 4.65
C ALA A 48 6.25 -17.40 4.72
N ARG A 49 5.76 -18.19 5.68
CA ARG A 49 4.34 -18.35 5.98
C ARG A 49 3.70 -17.14 6.67
N TYR A 50 4.47 -16.36 7.43
CA TYR A 50 3.92 -15.34 8.33
C TYR A 50 4.39 -13.92 8.01
N ILE A 51 5.41 -13.77 7.15
CA ILE A 51 5.98 -12.47 6.81
C ILE A 51 5.67 -12.15 5.34
N PRO A 52 4.69 -11.27 5.07
CA PRO A 52 4.51 -10.68 3.75
C PRO A 52 5.60 -9.64 3.46
N THR A 53 5.94 -9.49 2.18
CA THR A 53 6.87 -8.44 1.73
C THR A 53 6.11 -7.21 1.23
N TYR A 54 6.56 -6.05 1.67
CA TYR A 54 6.08 -4.73 1.26
C TYR A 54 7.11 -4.08 0.35
N VAL A 55 6.67 -3.24 -0.58
CA VAL A 55 7.55 -2.55 -1.52
C VAL A 55 7.40 -1.04 -1.37
N ARG A 56 8.51 -0.33 -1.41
CA ARG A 56 8.56 1.14 -1.45
C ARG A 56 8.36 1.62 -2.88
N GLY A 57 7.28 2.36 -3.12
CA GLY A 57 7.11 3.16 -4.32
C GLY A 57 7.34 4.65 -4.06
N GLU A 58 6.88 5.48 -4.98
CA GLU A 58 7.12 6.93 -4.97
C GLU A 58 6.45 7.66 -3.79
N THR A 59 5.30 7.15 -3.33
CA THR A 59 4.45 7.78 -2.32
C THR A 59 4.51 7.11 -0.95
N GLY A 60 5.23 5.99 -0.84
CA GLY A 60 5.44 5.28 0.42
C GLY A 60 5.56 3.76 0.26
N ILE A 61 5.56 3.07 1.41
CA ILE A 61 5.60 1.60 1.51
C ILE A 61 4.17 1.04 1.47
N PHE A 62 3.91 0.14 0.53
CA PHE A 62 2.63 -0.56 0.41
C PHE A 62 2.82 -2.08 0.35
N HIS A 63 1.76 -2.81 0.72
CA HIS A 63 1.75 -4.25 0.57
C HIS A 63 1.77 -4.54 -0.94
N ASP A 64 2.89 -5.10 -1.42
CA ASP A 64 2.95 -5.61 -2.79
C ASP A 64 1.88 -6.70 -2.91
N ASN A 65 1.38 -7.04 -4.10
CA ASN A 65 0.39 -8.13 -4.24
C ASN A 65 1.04 -9.51 -3.98
N ASP A 66 1.63 -9.68 -2.79
CA ASP A 66 2.32 -10.84 -2.29
C ASP A 66 1.31 -11.95 -2.08
N ALA A 67 1.09 -12.70 -3.15
CA ALA A 67 0.10 -13.75 -3.19
C ALA A 67 0.45 -14.81 -2.15
N PHE A 68 -0.50 -15.14 -1.29
CA PHE A 68 -0.37 -16.26 -0.37
C PHE A 68 -0.72 -17.56 -1.12
N LEU A 69 0.31 -18.28 -1.59
CA LEU A 69 0.17 -19.51 -2.37
C LEU A 69 1.00 -20.63 -1.74
N ASN A 70 0.52 -21.86 -1.77
CA ASN A 70 1.22 -23.01 -1.19
C ASN A 70 1.64 -22.78 0.29
N GLU A 71 0.75 -22.17 1.08
CA GLU A 71 0.96 -21.85 2.51
C GLU A 71 2.12 -20.87 2.80
N ARG A 72 2.52 -20.05 1.83
CA ARG A 72 3.56 -19.04 1.99
C ARG A 72 3.36 -17.80 1.14
N PHE A 73 3.93 -16.69 1.58
CA PHE A 73 4.07 -15.45 0.82
C PHE A 73 5.12 -15.62 -0.27
N GLN A 74 4.71 -15.43 -1.53
CA GLN A 74 5.57 -15.69 -2.69
C GLN A 74 6.70 -14.68 -2.83
N SER A 75 6.48 -13.40 -2.53
CA SER A 75 7.52 -12.37 -2.64
C SER A 75 8.61 -12.61 -1.60
N THR A 76 8.24 -12.86 -0.34
CA THR A 76 9.20 -13.25 0.72
C THR A 76 9.99 -14.51 0.35
N HIS A 77 9.30 -15.56 -0.11
CA HIS A 77 9.95 -16.79 -0.54
C HIS A 77 10.91 -16.56 -1.72
N SER A 78 10.47 -15.80 -2.73
CA SER A 78 11.27 -15.45 -3.91
C SER A 78 12.52 -14.67 -3.53
N LEU A 79 12.39 -13.63 -2.68
CA LEU A 79 13.50 -12.85 -2.15
C LEU A 79 14.55 -13.73 -1.49
N LEU A 80 14.14 -14.53 -0.51
CA LEU A 80 15.05 -15.37 0.25
C LEU A 80 15.70 -16.43 -0.66
N SER A 81 14.93 -17.04 -1.57
CA SER A 81 15.48 -17.98 -2.55
C SER A 81 16.56 -17.34 -3.42
N LYS A 82 16.33 -16.11 -3.90
CA LYS A 82 17.31 -15.38 -4.72
C LYS A 82 18.61 -15.21 -3.94
N ILE A 83 18.53 -14.81 -2.66
CA ILE A 83 19.72 -14.62 -1.81
C ILE A 83 20.45 -15.96 -1.57
N VAL A 84 19.72 -17.04 -1.30
CA VAL A 84 20.29 -18.37 -1.06
C VAL A 84 20.99 -18.94 -2.30
N PHE A 85 20.42 -18.73 -3.49
CA PHE A 85 20.95 -19.28 -4.75
C PHE A 85 21.96 -18.36 -5.46
N LEU A 86 22.49 -17.34 -4.75
CA LEU A 86 23.55 -16.47 -5.27
C LEU A 86 24.91 -17.16 -5.51
N GLU A 87 25.06 -18.42 -5.10
CA GLU A 87 26.28 -19.24 -5.25
C GLU A 87 26.87 -19.27 -6.67
N ASN A 88 26.12 -18.91 -7.72
CA ASN A 88 26.62 -18.92 -9.09
C ASN A 88 27.40 -17.67 -9.52
N TYR A 89 27.48 -16.59 -8.71
CA TYR A 89 28.08 -15.32 -9.17
C TYR A 89 29.36 -14.85 -8.46
N ASP A 90 29.55 -15.06 -7.16
CA ASP A 90 30.86 -14.88 -6.52
C ASP A 90 30.84 -15.37 -5.07
N LYS A 91 31.87 -16.09 -4.62
CA LYS A 91 31.94 -16.73 -3.29
C LYS A 91 32.08 -15.77 -2.10
N LYS A 92 31.89 -14.46 -2.31
CA LYS A 92 32.10 -13.43 -1.28
C LYS A 92 31.31 -12.15 -1.56
N LEU A 93 30.09 -12.31 -2.09
CA LEU A 93 29.21 -11.18 -2.31
C LEU A 93 28.67 -10.70 -0.96
N SER A 94 29.33 -9.69 -0.37
CA SER A 94 28.69 -8.96 0.72
C SER A 94 27.52 -8.16 0.14
N LEU A 95 26.36 -8.26 0.77
CA LEU A 95 25.15 -7.51 0.39
C LEU A 95 25.38 -5.99 0.44
N THR A 96 26.49 -5.55 1.04
CA THR A 96 26.96 -4.17 1.14
C THR A 96 27.63 -3.61 -0.12
N LYS A 97 28.01 -4.44 -1.11
CA LYS A 97 28.66 -3.96 -2.34
C LYS A 97 27.61 -3.71 -3.44
N HIS A 98 27.39 -2.42 -3.73
CA HIS A 98 26.40 -1.82 -4.64
C HIS A 98 26.33 -2.32 -6.11
N ASN A 99 26.99 -3.41 -6.49
CA ASN A 99 27.22 -3.72 -7.91
C ASN A 99 26.44 -4.93 -8.43
N ALA A 100 25.53 -5.51 -7.65
CA ALA A 100 24.72 -6.62 -8.12
C ALA A 100 23.34 -6.13 -8.62
N PRO A 101 22.99 -6.31 -9.91
CA PRO A 101 21.75 -5.79 -10.50
C PRO A 101 20.45 -6.28 -9.83
N PHE A 102 20.50 -7.37 -9.07
CA PHE A 102 19.33 -7.89 -8.34
C PHE A 102 19.19 -7.30 -6.92
N LEU A 103 20.24 -6.65 -6.39
CA LEU A 103 20.18 -6.01 -5.08
C LEU A 103 19.26 -4.79 -5.11
N SER A 104 19.12 -4.11 -6.26
CA SER A 104 18.20 -2.98 -6.44
C SER A 104 16.77 -3.30 -6.01
N ASP A 105 16.32 -4.53 -6.27
CA ASP A 105 14.99 -4.99 -5.92
C ASP A 105 14.86 -5.23 -4.40
N LEU A 106 15.96 -5.58 -3.73
CA LEU A 106 15.99 -5.81 -2.28
C LEU A 106 15.99 -4.50 -1.49
N TRP A 107 16.59 -3.43 -2.03
CA TRP A 107 16.61 -2.11 -1.40
C TRP A 107 15.22 -1.47 -1.26
N SER A 108 14.28 -1.85 -2.13
CA SER A 108 12.90 -1.38 -2.07
C SER A 108 11.97 -2.31 -1.28
N CYS A 109 12.46 -3.41 -0.72
CA CYS A 109 11.64 -4.38 0.01
C CYS A 109 11.71 -4.19 1.53
N TYR A 110 10.55 -4.37 2.17
CA TYR A 110 10.35 -4.14 3.59
C TYR A 110 9.49 -5.24 4.22
N TRP A 111 9.67 -5.44 5.52
CA TRP A 111 8.79 -6.23 6.37
C TRP A 111 8.20 -5.37 7.48
N LEU A 112 7.03 -5.74 7.99
CA LEU A 112 6.47 -5.09 9.18
C LEU A 112 7.27 -5.50 10.41
N LYS A 113 7.72 -4.50 11.19
CA LYS A 113 8.46 -4.74 12.44
C LYS A 113 7.65 -5.57 13.44
N SER A 114 6.37 -5.26 13.56
CA SER A 114 5.45 -5.95 14.47
C SER A 114 5.32 -7.44 14.16
N GLU A 115 5.39 -7.83 12.89
CA GLU A 115 5.33 -9.24 12.47
C GLU A 115 6.70 -9.90 12.61
N PHE A 116 7.74 -9.24 12.08
CA PHE A 116 9.12 -9.72 12.09
C PHE A 116 9.65 -10.02 13.51
N PHE A 117 9.58 -9.04 14.42
CA PHE A 117 10.08 -9.23 15.80
C PHE A 117 9.21 -10.16 16.64
N ASN A 118 7.97 -10.45 16.20
CA ASN A 118 7.08 -11.31 16.96
C ASN A 118 7.27 -12.80 16.64
N LEU A 119 8.01 -13.14 15.58
CA LEU A 119 8.35 -14.52 15.24
C LEU A 119 9.21 -15.16 16.34
N GLU A 120 8.85 -16.38 16.74
CA GLU A 120 9.65 -17.15 17.72
C GLU A 120 11.10 -17.35 17.27
N LEU A 121 11.30 -17.55 15.95
CA LEU A 121 12.60 -17.63 15.32
C LEU A 121 13.47 -16.41 15.65
N ILE A 122 12.95 -15.20 15.42
CA ILE A 122 13.68 -13.94 15.63
C ILE A 122 13.89 -13.69 17.12
N LYS A 123 12.87 -13.95 17.95
CA LYS A 123 12.98 -13.87 19.41
C LYS A 123 14.06 -14.79 19.97
N SER A 124 14.21 -16.00 19.42
CA SER A 124 15.21 -16.96 19.86
C SER A 124 16.65 -16.49 19.63
N LEU A 125 16.84 -15.57 18.68
CA LEU A 125 18.12 -14.91 18.40
C LEU A 125 18.39 -13.72 19.34
N GLY A 126 17.45 -13.38 20.23
CA GLY A 126 17.56 -12.21 21.11
C GLY A 126 17.38 -10.87 20.39
N ILE A 127 16.87 -10.90 19.15
CA ILE A 127 16.71 -9.71 18.31
C ILE A 127 15.35 -9.07 18.56
N ASP A 128 15.36 -7.78 18.84
CA ASP A 128 14.17 -6.96 19.05
C ASP A 128 14.26 -5.59 18.34
N ASN A 129 13.23 -4.76 18.49
CA ASN A 129 13.23 -3.42 17.90
C ASN A 129 14.35 -2.53 18.47
N THR A 130 14.75 -2.73 19.73
CA THR A 130 15.86 -1.99 20.36
C THR A 130 17.18 -2.28 19.65
N THR A 131 17.42 -3.56 19.38
CA THR A 131 18.58 -4.07 18.63
C THR A 131 18.64 -3.42 17.25
N TYR A 132 17.49 -3.34 16.57
CA TYR A 132 17.41 -2.70 15.27
C TYR A 132 17.67 -1.19 15.29
N THR A 133 17.14 -0.47 16.28
CA THR A 133 17.44 0.97 16.43
C THR A 133 18.94 1.21 16.68
N LEU A 134 19.57 0.38 17.52
CA LEU A 134 21.02 0.45 17.77
C LEU A 134 21.82 0.12 16.51
N PHE A 135 21.39 -0.88 15.74
CA PHE A 135 21.99 -1.25 14.47
C PHE A 135 21.99 -0.08 13.49
N LEU A 136 20.85 0.60 13.31
CA LEU A 136 20.74 1.76 12.42
C LEU A 136 21.61 2.93 12.88
N ALA A 137 21.60 3.25 14.18
CA ALA A 137 22.43 4.30 14.74
C ALA A 137 23.93 4.02 14.51
N ASN A 138 24.37 2.78 14.69
CA ASN A 138 25.75 2.36 14.40
C ASN A 138 26.08 2.45 12.91
N LYS A 139 25.13 2.11 12.03
CA LYS A 139 25.29 2.23 10.57
C LYS A 139 25.44 3.69 10.13
N GLU A 140 24.67 4.60 10.71
CA GLU A 140 24.81 6.04 10.48
C GLU A 140 26.14 6.59 11.00
N LEU A 141 26.57 6.18 12.19
CA LEU A 141 27.86 6.57 12.77
C LEU A 141 29.04 6.16 11.87
N ILE A 142 29.03 4.93 11.35
CA ILE A 142 30.07 4.44 10.43
C ILE A 142 30.10 5.27 9.14
N ASN A 143 28.93 5.62 8.58
CA ASN A 143 28.86 6.45 7.37
C ASN A 143 29.39 7.87 7.61
N LEU A 144 29.11 8.46 8.78
CA LEU A 144 29.67 9.76 9.18
C LEU A 144 31.19 9.71 9.31
N ASP A 145 31.73 8.64 9.93
CA ASP A 145 33.16 8.48 10.17
C ASP A 145 33.94 8.23 8.87
N ILE A 146 33.40 7.43 7.95
CA ILE A 146 33.97 7.24 6.60
C ILE A 146 34.03 8.56 5.82
N THR A 147 32.99 9.38 5.92
CA THR A 147 32.94 10.69 5.23
C THR A 147 33.99 11.66 5.81
N GLN A 148 34.23 11.61 7.12
CA GLN A 148 35.28 12.39 7.77
C GLN A 148 36.69 11.86 7.43
N ILE A 149 36.90 10.55 7.42
CA ILE A 149 38.19 9.93 7.07
C ILE A 149 38.55 10.23 5.61
N GLN A 150 37.60 10.16 4.68
CA GLN A 150 37.84 10.55 3.27
C GLN A 150 38.17 12.03 3.11
N SER A 151 37.72 12.89 4.02
CA SER A 151 38.11 14.31 4.07
C SER A 151 39.50 14.53 4.70
N MET A 152 39.99 13.58 5.51
CA MET A 152 41.30 13.60 6.14
C MET A 152 42.41 12.91 5.32
N ASP A 153 42.09 11.92 4.49
CA ASP A 153 43.06 11.29 3.57
C ASP A 153 43.54 12.24 2.45
N GLY A 154 42.76 13.30 2.15
CA GLY A 154 43.22 14.43 1.34
C GLY A 154 44.31 15.29 2.00
N PHE A 155 44.67 15.02 3.26
CA PHE A 155 45.65 15.79 4.04
C PHE A 155 46.97 15.04 4.31
N ASN A 156 47.08 13.75 3.96
CA ASN A 156 48.19 12.90 4.45
C ASN A 156 49.16 12.37 3.37
N GLU A 157 49.09 12.82 2.12
CA GLU A 157 50.11 12.51 1.08
C GLU A 157 51.34 13.45 1.13
N SER A 158 51.76 13.94 2.30
CA SER A 158 52.87 14.90 2.38
C SER A 158 53.70 14.84 3.66
N VAL A 159 54.14 13.67 4.13
CA VAL A 159 55.37 13.62 4.97
C VAL A 159 56.17 12.34 4.74
N LEU A 160 56.99 12.33 3.69
CA LEU A 160 58.30 11.67 3.74
C LEU A 160 59.34 12.67 3.24
N LEU A 161 60.22 13.09 4.14
CA LEU A 161 61.35 13.98 3.84
C LEU A 161 62.36 13.28 2.89
N PRO A 162 63.08 14.02 2.04
CA PRO A 162 63.53 13.54 0.74
C PRO A 162 64.93 12.91 0.75
N ASP A 163 65.14 11.91 -0.12
CA ASP A 163 66.46 11.64 -0.71
C ASP A 163 66.56 12.42 -2.04
N GLN A 164 67.25 13.56 -2.01
CA GLN A 164 67.23 14.61 -3.04
C GLN A 164 68.03 14.31 -4.33
N ALA A 165 68.52 13.09 -4.55
CA ALA A 165 69.55 12.88 -5.56
C ALA A 165 69.09 12.37 -6.95
N ARG A 166 67.83 11.98 -7.16
CA ARG A 166 67.52 11.11 -8.33
C ARG A 166 66.35 11.44 -9.27
N TYR A 167 65.56 12.48 -9.03
CA TYR A 167 64.46 12.77 -9.96
C TYR A 167 64.59 14.16 -10.57
N GLY A 168 64.85 14.17 -11.88
CA GLY A 168 64.73 15.35 -12.72
C GLY A 168 63.30 15.91 -12.69
N ASN A 169 63.21 17.21 -12.97
CA ASN A 169 61.98 18.02 -12.96
C ASN A 169 60.73 17.27 -13.45
N LEU A 170 59.88 16.86 -12.51
CA LEU A 170 58.47 16.59 -12.76
C LEU A 170 57.74 17.92 -12.69
N THR A 171 57.49 18.54 -13.84
CA THR A 171 56.57 19.67 -13.93
C THR A 171 55.16 19.13 -13.73
N ILE A 172 54.71 19.03 -12.47
CA ILE A 172 53.32 18.72 -12.15
C ILE A 172 52.49 19.92 -12.61
N GLY A 173 51.62 19.72 -13.60
CA GLY A 173 50.70 20.74 -14.10
C GLY A 173 49.61 21.05 -13.07
N HIS A 174 49.94 21.81 -12.03
CA HIS A 174 48.95 22.29 -11.07
C HIS A 174 48.15 23.45 -11.68
N ALA A 175 46.83 23.32 -11.71
CA ALA A 175 45.95 24.43 -12.07
C ALA A 175 46.19 25.60 -11.11
N THR A 176 46.28 26.82 -11.64
CA THR A 176 46.60 28.00 -10.82
C THR A 176 45.51 28.25 -9.78
N PRO A 177 45.82 28.87 -8.62
CA PRO A 177 44.82 29.25 -7.61
C PRO A 177 43.62 30.03 -8.18
N LYS A 178 43.85 30.81 -9.25
CA LYS A 178 42.81 31.53 -9.99
C LYS A 178 41.80 30.60 -10.67
N HIS A 179 42.24 29.43 -11.16
CA HIS A 179 41.36 28.41 -11.74
C HIS A 179 40.39 27.84 -10.70
N TYR A 180 40.88 27.49 -9.52
CA TYR A 180 40.04 27.00 -8.42
C TYR A 180 39.08 28.06 -7.88
N GLN A 181 39.52 29.31 -7.77
CA GLN A 181 38.64 30.43 -7.38
C GLN A 181 37.48 30.62 -8.37
N GLN A 182 37.75 30.49 -9.67
CA GLN A 182 36.72 30.57 -10.70
C GLN A 182 35.75 29.40 -10.60
N GLN A 183 36.25 28.16 -10.46
CA GLN A 183 35.41 26.98 -10.32
C GLN A 183 34.50 27.04 -9.09
N ASN A 184 35.01 27.52 -7.95
CA ASN A 184 34.22 27.70 -6.73
C ASN A 184 33.11 28.74 -6.90
N LYS A 185 33.37 29.81 -7.66
CA LYS A 185 32.35 30.81 -7.98
C LYS A 185 31.23 30.22 -8.84
N GLU A 186 31.59 29.46 -9.87
CA GLU A 186 30.62 28.78 -10.74
C GLU A 186 29.79 27.74 -9.97
N LEU A 187 30.40 27.03 -9.02
CA LEU A 187 29.70 26.10 -8.14
C LEU A 187 28.71 26.82 -7.21
N LEU A 188 29.11 27.94 -6.61
CA LEU A 188 28.23 28.76 -5.77
C LEU A 188 27.00 29.25 -6.53
N GLU A 189 27.18 29.76 -7.75
CA GLU A 189 26.08 30.22 -8.60
C GLU A 189 25.12 29.06 -8.96
N LYS A 190 25.65 27.86 -9.22
CA LYS A 190 24.81 26.66 -9.46
C LYS A 190 24.04 26.22 -8.22
N VAL A 191 24.65 26.26 -7.04
CA VAL A 191 23.98 25.92 -5.78
C VAL A 191 22.80 26.88 -5.55
N GLU A 192 23.00 28.19 -5.73
CA GLU A 192 21.93 29.18 -5.59
C GLU A 192 20.77 28.94 -6.59
N GLN A 193 21.08 28.59 -7.84
CA GLN A 193 20.06 28.24 -8.83
C GLN A 193 19.27 26.98 -8.45
N LEU A 194 19.95 25.96 -7.93
CA LEU A 194 19.33 24.72 -7.48
C LEU A 194 18.44 24.97 -6.26
N GLU A 195 18.89 25.76 -5.28
CA GLU A 195 18.10 26.12 -4.11
C GLU A 195 16.80 26.86 -4.50
N ASN A 196 16.88 27.79 -5.45
CA ASN A 196 15.69 28.49 -5.95
C ASN A 196 14.73 27.55 -6.69
N THR A 197 15.27 26.61 -7.46
CA THR A 197 14.48 25.59 -8.17
C THR A 197 13.76 24.67 -7.17
N VAL A 198 14.45 24.20 -6.13
CA VAL A 198 13.87 23.37 -5.06
C VAL A 198 12.74 24.13 -4.37
N LYS A 199 12.95 25.38 -3.95
CA LYS A 199 11.90 26.21 -3.34
C LYS A 199 10.66 26.36 -4.23
N SER A 200 10.86 26.56 -5.53
CA SER A 200 9.75 26.66 -6.49
C SER A 200 8.99 25.34 -6.62
N ARG A 201 9.69 24.21 -6.63
CA ARG A 201 9.08 22.88 -6.72
C ARG A 201 8.34 22.51 -5.44
N ASP A 202 8.88 22.84 -4.28
CA ASP A 202 8.20 22.65 -2.99
C ASP A 202 6.88 23.43 -2.93
N ALA A 203 6.86 24.66 -3.45
CA ALA A 203 5.63 25.44 -3.54
C ALA A 203 4.57 24.79 -4.46
N GLU A 204 5.01 24.24 -5.60
CA GLU A 204 4.14 23.52 -6.54
C GLU A 204 3.58 22.22 -5.91
N ILE A 205 4.42 21.45 -5.21
CA ILE A 205 4.02 20.24 -4.50
C ILE A 205 2.95 20.57 -3.45
N ASN A 206 3.16 21.61 -2.65
CA ASN A 206 2.18 22.03 -1.63
C ASN A 206 0.83 22.40 -2.28
N GLN A 207 0.83 23.09 -3.42
CA GLN A 207 -0.40 23.43 -4.15
C GLN A 207 -1.12 22.19 -4.69
N LEU A 208 -0.36 21.22 -5.21
CA LEU A 208 -0.93 19.96 -5.72
C LEU A 208 -1.51 19.12 -4.59
N GLN A 209 -0.87 19.07 -3.43
CA GLN A 209 -1.38 18.35 -2.26
C GLN A 209 -2.70 18.93 -1.76
N GLU A 210 -2.85 20.25 -1.69
CA GLU A 210 -4.13 20.87 -1.33
C GLU A 210 -5.24 20.55 -2.34
N ARG A 211 -4.93 20.56 -3.64
CA ARG A 211 -5.89 20.14 -4.67
C ARG A 211 -6.28 18.67 -4.56
N ILE A 212 -5.36 17.79 -4.21
CA ILE A 212 -5.65 16.36 -4.01
C ILE A 212 -6.61 16.19 -2.83
N LYS A 213 -6.36 16.86 -1.70
CA LYS A 213 -7.27 16.83 -0.54
C LYS A 213 -8.68 17.30 -0.89
N GLU A 214 -8.80 18.38 -1.67
CA GLU A 214 -10.11 18.87 -2.13
C GLU A 214 -10.84 17.83 -3.00
N LEU A 215 -10.11 17.15 -3.89
CA LEU A 215 -10.67 16.11 -4.76
C LEU A 215 -11.09 14.86 -3.98
N GLU A 216 -10.34 14.44 -2.96
CA GLU A 216 -10.69 13.31 -2.09
C GLU A 216 -11.98 13.57 -1.30
N VAL A 217 -12.15 14.79 -0.79
CA VAL A 217 -13.39 15.21 -0.12
C VAL A 217 -14.57 15.18 -1.09
N LEU A 218 -14.40 15.71 -2.31
CA LEU A 218 -15.44 15.67 -3.33
C LEU A 218 -15.81 14.23 -3.73
N GLN A 219 -14.82 13.36 -3.91
CA GLN A 219 -15.04 11.95 -4.25
C GLN A 219 -15.84 11.23 -3.16
N THR A 220 -15.49 11.46 -1.89
CA THR A 220 -16.22 10.88 -0.74
C THR A 220 -17.67 11.35 -0.73
N ASN A 221 -17.90 12.66 -0.92
CA ASN A 221 -19.25 13.22 -0.97
C ASN A 221 -20.07 12.62 -2.12
N VAL A 222 -19.51 12.50 -3.32
CA VAL A 222 -20.19 11.89 -4.46
C VAL A 222 -20.54 10.42 -4.17
N GLN A 223 -19.62 9.65 -3.58
CA GLN A 223 -19.88 8.26 -3.24
C GLN A 223 -21.05 8.13 -2.25
N THR A 224 -21.08 8.97 -1.21
CA THR A 224 -22.20 8.95 -0.23
C THR A 224 -23.55 9.26 -0.86
N VAL A 225 -23.60 10.18 -1.83
CA VAL A 225 -24.84 10.50 -2.57
C VAL A 225 -25.29 9.29 -3.39
N ILE A 226 -24.37 8.67 -4.15
CA ILE A 226 -24.67 7.49 -4.96
C ILE A 226 -25.21 6.34 -4.09
N ASP A 227 -24.56 6.08 -2.95
CA ASP A 227 -24.98 5.02 -2.04
C ASP A 227 -26.39 5.29 -1.47
N SER A 228 -26.70 6.55 -1.16
CA SER A 228 -28.02 6.95 -0.68
C SER A 228 -29.11 6.80 -1.76
N GLU A 229 -28.82 7.17 -3.01
CA GLU A 229 -29.74 7.00 -4.14
C GLU A 229 -30.00 5.52 -4.43
N ASN A 230 -28.95 4.69 -4.42
CA ASN A 230 -29.07 3.26 -4.60
C ASN A 230 -29.91 2.60 -3.49
N ALA A 231 -29.78 3.04 -2.24
CA ALA A 231 -30.60 2.56 -1.14
C ALA A 231 -32.10 2.91 -1.34
N ILE A 232 -32.40 4.13 -1.82
CA ILE A 232 -33.77 4.56 -2.13
C ILE A 232 -34.35 3.74 -3.29
N ILE A 233 -33.58 3.55 -4.37
CA ILE A 233 -34.00 2.76 -5.54
C ILE A 233 -34.27 1.31 -5.14
N ASN A 234 -33.39 0.70 -4.34
CA ASN A 234 -33.57 -0.67 -3.85
C ASN A 234 -34.84 -0.81 -2.99
N ALA A 235 -35.14 0.18 -2.14
CA ALA A 235 -36.37 0.21 -1.37
C ALA A 235 -37.61 0.32 -2.28
N ASP A 236 -37.60 1.19 -3.29
CA ASP A 236 -38.69 1.35 -4.26
C ASP A 236 -38.94 0.07 -5.07
N ILE A 237 -37.87 -0.60 -5.52
CA ILE A 237 -37.96 -1.93 -6.16
C ILE A 237 -38.57 -2.95 -5.20
N GLY A 238 -38.16 -2.95 -3.93
CA GLY A 238 -38.72 -3.82 -2.89
C GLY A 238 -40.23 -3.61 -2.71
N PHE A 239 -40.69 -2.36 -2.65
CA PHE A 239 -42.12 -2.04 -2.56
C PHE A 239 -42.90 -2.48 -3.80
N LYS A 240 -42.38 -2.21 -5.00
CA LYS A 240 -43.02 -2.65 -6.26
C LYS A 240 -43.13 -4.17 -6.36
N ASN A 241 -42.09 -4.90 -5.96
CA ASN A 241 -42.12 -6.36 -5.94
C ASN A 241 -43.15 -6.89 -4.94
N SER A 242 -43.26 -6.28 -3.76
CA SER A 242 -44.30 -6.60 -2.78
C SER A 242 -45.71 -6.38 -3.35
N ASP A 243 -45.93 -5.27 -4.05
CA ASP A 243 -47.22 -4.97 -4.69
C ASP A 243 -47.55 -5.99 -5.80
N LEU A 244 -46.56 -6.40 -6.60
CA LEU A 244 -46.74 -7.44 -7.63
C LEU A 244 -47.12 -8.80 -7.03
N VAL A 245 -46.46 -9.20 -5.94
CA VAL A 245 -46.80 -10.43 -5.21
C VAL A 245 -48.24 -10.37 -4.69
N PHE A 246 -48.62 -9.22 -4.12
CA PHE A 246 -49.98 -8.99 -3.64
C PHE A 246 -51.03 -9.09 -4.76
N ILE A 247 -50.77 -8.48 -5.92
CA ILE A 247 -51.63 -8.59 -7.10
C ILE A 247 -51.74 -10.05 -7.56
N ALA A 248 -50.63 -10.79 -7.61
CA ALA A 248 -50.63 -12.20 -8.02
C ALA A 248 -51.49 -13.08 -7.10
N VAL A 249 -51.42 -12.85 -5.78
CA VAL A 249 -52.26 -13.54 -4.79
C VAL A 249 -53.74 -13.21 -5.00
N LEU A 250 -54.07 -11.92 -5.19
CA LEU A 250 -55.44 -11.49 -5.47
C LEU A 250 -55.99 -12.14 -6.75
N MET A 251 -55.21 -12.14 -7.83
CA MET A 251 -55.60 -12.76 -9.10
C MET A 251 -55.85 -14.27 -8.95
N LYS A 252 -54.96 -14.99 -8.25
CA LYS A 252 -55.14 -16.42 -7.96
C LYS A 252 -56.43 -16.69 -7.18
N ASN A 253 -56.71 -15.88 -6.17
CA ASN A 253 -57.92 -16.02 -5.36
C ASN A 253 -59.19 -15.68 -6.15
N LEU A 254 -59.15 -14.66 -7.01
CA LEU A 254 -60.22 -14.34 -7.96
C LEU A 254 -60.47 -15.49 -8.95
N GLN A 255 -59.41 -16.05 -9.52
CA GLN A 255 -59.51 -17.17 -10.46
C GLN A 255 -60.11 -18.41 -9.80
N ASN A 256 -59.70 -18.73 -8.57
CA ASN A 256 -60.28 -19.79 -7.75
C ASN A 256 -61.77 -19.53 -7.44
N ALA A 257 -62.15 -18.28 -7.14
CA ALA A 257 -63.54 -17.93 -6.88
C ALA A 257 -64.42 -18.06 -8.13
N ILE A 258 -63.92 -17.64 -9.29
CA ILE A 258 -64.60 -17.74 -10.60
C ILE A 258 -64.80 -19.21 -11.00
N THR A 259 -63.76 -20.04 -10.84
CA THR A 259 -63.83 -21.48 -11.15
C THR A 259 -64.76 -22.25 -10.20
N VAL A 260 -64.87 -21.83 -8.94
CA VAL A 260 -65.68 -22.52 -7.93
C VAL A 260 -67.16 -22.11 -7.95
N ARG A 261 -67.53 -20.87 -8.31
CA ARG A 261 -68.95 -20.45 -8.43
C ARG A 261 -69.17 -19.28 -9.40
N GLY A 262 -70.06 -19.48 -10.37
CA GLY A 262 -70.68 -18.38 -11.09
C GLY A 262 -71.36 -17.39 -10.12
N ASN A 263 -70.99 -16.11 -10.21
CA ASN A 263 -71.62 -14.93 -9.59
C ASN A 263 -71.52 -14.78 -8.06
N LYS A 264 -70.39 -14.28 -7.55
CA LYS A 264 -70.33 -13.55 -6.27
C LYS A 264 -69.61 -12.21 -6.42
N SER A 265 -70.12 -11.16 -5.78
CA SER A 265 -69.61 -9.79 -5.91
C SER A 265 -68.19 -9.63 -5.34
N GLN A 266 -67.35 -8.83 -6.03
CA GLN A 266 -65.95 -8.54 -5.67
C GLN A 266 -65.76 -8.18 -4.19
N ALA A 267 -66.71 -7.43 -3.59
CA ALA A 267 -66.68 -7.04 -2.19
C ALA A 267 -66.68 -8.23 -1.21
N LYS A 268 -67.45 -9.30 -1.50
CA LYS A 268 -67.49 -10.51 -0.66
C LYS A 268 -66.23 -11.36 -0.78
N ILE A 269 -65.52 -11.26 -1.89
CA ILE A 269 -64.27 -11.98 -2.12
C ILE A 269 -63.13 -11.31 -1.34
N LEU A 270 -63.04 -9.98 -1.41
CA LEU A 270 -62.03 -9.20 -0.67
C LEU A 270 -62.16 -9.37 0.85
N GLN A 271 -63.39 -9.33 1.38
CA GLN A 271 -63.65 -9.53 2.81
C GLN A 271 -63.29 -10.94 3.30
N LYS A 272 -63.42 -11.95 2.43
CA LYS A 272 -63.02 -13.32 2.75
C LYS A 272 -61.50 -13.49 2.79
N ILE A 273 -60.78 -12.82 1.90
CA ILE A 273 -59.31 -12.83 1.88
C ILE A 273 -58.75 -12.19 3.14
N GLU A 274 -59.31 -11.06 3.58
CA GLU A 274 -58.91 -10.38 4.84
C GLU A 274 -59.12 -11.30 6.06
N ASN A 275 -60.21 -12.07 6.08
CA ASN A 275 -60.52 -13.00 7.17
C ASN A 275 -59.63 -14.27 7.16
N GLU A 276 -59.15 -14.71 5.99
CA GLU A 276 -58.37 -15.95 5.83
C GLU A 276 -56.85 -15.74 5.88
N SER A 277 -56.37 -14.50 5.80
CA SER A 277 -54.94 -14.19 5.88
C SER A 277 -54.56 -13.71 7.28
N ASN A 278 -53.82 -14.56 8.00
CA ASN A 278 -53.26 -14.23 9.32
C ASN A 278 -52.29 -13.05 9.22
N GLY A 279 -52.79 -11.83 9.48
CA GLY A 279 -51.98 -10.62 9.62
C GLY A 279 -52.16 -9.56 8.55
N ILE A 280 -53.03 -9.76 7.54
CA ILE A 280 -53.37 -8.69 6.58
C ILE A 280 -54.62 -7.97 7.08
N THR A 281 -54.43 -6.88 7.83
CA THR A 281 -55.51 -5.98 8.25
C THR A 281 -55.37 -4.62 7.57
N GLY A 282 -56.47 -4.04 7.12
CA GLY A 282 -56.42 -2.72 6.50
C GLY A 282 -56.22 -2.79 4.99
N LEU A 283 -56.94 -3.70 4.32
CA LEU A 283 -57.39 -3.51 2.93
C LEU A 283 -58.36 -2.32 2.88
N SER A 284 -57.93 -1.17 3.42
CA SER A 284 -58.69 0.06 3.39
C SER A 284 -59.08 0.28 1.95
N LYS A 285 -60.39 0.50 1.75
CA LYS A 285 -61.00 0.80 0.46
C LYS A 285 -60.09 1.71 -0.38
N SER A 286 -59.48 2.71 0.28
CA SER A 286 -58.49 3.65 -0.25
C SER A 286 -57.23 3.03 -0.87
N ARG A 287 -56.54 2.10 -0.20
CA ARG A 287 -55.27 1.54 -0.70
C ARG A 287 -55.55 0.56 -1.86
N THR A 288 -56.61 -0.24 -1.74
CA THR A 288 -57.06 -1.14 -2.80
C THR A 288 -57.60 -0.37 -4.01
N GLU A 289 -58.34 0.73 -3.81
CA GLU A 289 -58.80 1.61 -4.90
C GLU A 289 -57.64 2.30 -5.61
N LYS A 290 -56.61 2.75 -4.87
CA LYS A 290 -55.41 3.36 -5.48
C LYS A 290 -54.63 2.36 -6.34
N VAL A 291 -54.39 1.16 -5.83
CA VAL A 291 -53.69 0.10 -6.58
C VAL A 291 -54.51 -0.34 -7.80
N MET A 292 -55.83 -0.49 -7.66
CA MET A 292 -56.72 -0.82 -8.79
C MET A 292 -56.81 0.30 -9.82
N GLN A 293 -56.74 1.58 -9.41
CA GLN A 293 -56.71 2.72 -10.34
C GLN A 293 -55.42 2.75 -11.15
N GLU A 294 -54.26 2.55 -10.52
CA GLU A 294 -52.97 2.49 -11.21
C GLU A 294 -52.87 1.26 -12.12
N ALA A 295 -53.33 0.09 -11.67
CA ALA A 295 -53.42 -1.10 -12.51
C ALA A 295 -54.34 -0.88 -13.74
N ASN A 296 -55.48 -0.21 -13.57
CA ASN A 296 -56.38 0.12 -14.68
C ASN A 296 -55.80 1.16 -15.65
N LYS A 297 -54.98 2.12 -15.17
CA LYS A 297 -54.24 3.04 -16.04
C LYS A 297 -53.27 2.30 -16.95
N ILE A 298 -52.47 1.40 -16.37
CA ILE A 298 -51.51 0.58 -17.10
C ILE A 298 -52.24 -0.32 -18.10
N TYR A 299 -53.30 -1.01 -17.66
CA TYR A 299 -54.13 -1.86 -18.52
C TYR A 299 -54.73 -1.08 -19.70
N LYS A 300 -55.34 0.09 -19.46
CA LYS A 300 -55.88 0.94 -20.55
C LYS A 300 -54.81 1.40 -21.54
N SER A 301 -53.61 1.72 -21.08
CA SER A 301 -52.50 2.11 -21.96
C SER A 301 -51.99 0.98 -22.86
N LEU A 302 -52.21 -0.27 -22.46
CA LEU A 302 -51.81 -1.47 -23.21
C LEU A 302 -52.84 -1.92 -24.24
N ILE A 303 -54.12 -1.58 -24.05
CA ILE A 303 -55.23 -2.04 -24.92
C ILE A 303 -55.65 -0.97 -25.91
N ASN A 304 -55.38 0.30 -25.62
CA ASN A 304 -55.63 1.41 -26.53
C ASN A 304 -54.42 1.71 -27.44
N LYS A 305 -53.64 0.68 -27.81
CA LYS A 305 -52.65 0.74 -28.89
C LYS A 305 -53.22 0.13 -30.15
#